data_AF-A0A832A2G9-F1
#
_entry.id   AF-A0A832A2G9-F1
#
_cell.length_a   1.000
_cell.length_b   1.000
_cell.length_c   1.000
_cell.angle_alpha   90.00
_cell.angle_beta   90.00
_cell.angle_gamma   90.00
#
_symmetry.space_group_name_H-M   'P 1'
#
loop_
_entity.id
_entity.type
_entity.pdbx_description
1 polymer ?
#
loop_
_entity_poly.entity_id
_entity_poly.type
_entity_poly.pdbx_seq_one_letter_code
_entity_poly.pdbx_strand_id
1 'polypeptide(L)'
;MGRRPDPLLEEFLDETLTLPELAWETVPFHVNPFVVWDTFDENVEGWVPVWYPVRDPVTGRSYGEFERAHYFHQHLVRTLAVMHRWPLWGSRRRKKHAVAIALLHIYCEVGHQECAL
;
A
#
# COMPACT_ATOMS: atom_id res chain seq x y z
N MET A 1 -16.60 -13.90 10.76
CA MET A 1 -15.78 -12.87 11.44
C MET A 1 -14.73 -12.43 10.43
N GLY A 2 -15.01 -11.35 9.69
CA GLY A 2 -14.07 -10.82 8.70
C GLY A 2 -12.82 -10.34 9.41
N ARG A 3 -11.65 -10.79 8.95
CA ARG A 3 -10.36 -10.44 9.56
C ARG A 3 -10.14 -8.94 9.40
N ARG A 4 -9.64 -8.32 10.46
CA ARG A 4 -9.46 -6.86 10.53
C ARG A 4 -8.34 -6.48 9.54
N PRO A 5 -8.50 -5.41 8.75
CA PRO A 5 -7.41 -4.91 7.92
C PRO A 5 -6.20 -4.58 8.79
N ASP A 6 -5.04 -4.47 8.16
CA ASP A 6 -3.86 -3.89 8.80
C ASP A 6 -4.28 -2.59 9.50
N PRO A 7 -3.96 -2.37 10.80
CA PRO A 7 -4.32 -1.16 11.50
C PRO A 7 -3.88 0.13 10.79
N LEU A 8 -2.82 0.07 9.97
CA LEU A 8 -2.36 1.19 9.16
C LEU A 8 -3.27 1.49 7.96
N LEU A 9 -4.11 0.54 7.56
CA LEU A 9 -5.09 0.69 6.48
C LEU A 9 -6.48 1.09 7.00
N GLU A 10 -6.73 1.08 8.32
CA GLU A 10 -8.07 1.31 8.90
C GLU A 10 -8.65 2.66 8.47
N GLU A 11 -7.90 3.76 8.60
CA GLU A 11 -8.37 5.06 8.10
C GLU A 11 -8.33 5.18 6.58
N PHE A 12 -7.48 4.43 5.89
CA PHE A 12 -7.41 4.46 4.43
C PHE A 12 -8.66 3.84 3.78
N LEU A 13 -9.11 2.71 4.33
CA LEU A 13 -10.28 1.97 3.86
C LEU A 13 -11.61 2.57 4.33
N ASP A 14 -11.58 3.55 5.23
CA ASP A 14 -12.78 4.28 5.65
C ASP A 14 -13.31 5.17 4.52
N GLU A 15 -14.35 4.69 3.83
CA GLU A 15 -15.03 5.40 2.73
C GLU A 15 -15.64 6.74 3.16
N THR A 16 -15.93 6.94 4.45
CA THR A 16 -16.46 8.23 4.96
C THR A 16 -15.41 9.33 4.98
N LEU A 17 -14.13 8.96 4.89
CA LEU A 17 -13.02 9.90 4.79
C LEU A 17 -12.68 10.12 3.32
N THR A 18 -12.82 11.35 2.86
CA THR A 18 -12.30 11.74 1.54
C THR A 18 -10.77 11.73 1.55
N LEU A 19 -10.17 11.24 0.47
CA LEU A 19 -8.76 11.48 0.19
C LEU A 19 -8.56 13.00 0.02
N PRO A 20 -7.56 13.61 0.66
CA PRO A 20 -7.19 14.98 0.32
C PRO A 20 -6.76 15.06 -1.14
N GLU A 21 -6.88 16.25 -1.72
CA GLU A 21 -6.36 16.51 -3.08
C GLU A 21 -4.89 16.08 -3.14
N LEU A 22 -4.63 15.11 -4.01
CA LEU A 22 -3.29 14.71 -4.36
C LEU A 22 -2.82 15.63 -5.49
N ALA A 23 -1.59 16.12 -5.37
CA ALA A 23 -0.93 16.80 -6.47
C ALA A 23 -0.61 15.75 -7.55
N TRP A 24 -1.58 15.44 -8.40
CA TRP A 24 -1.47 14.39 -9.41
C TRP A 24 -0.29 14.56 -10.35
N GLU A 25 0.19 15.79 -10.50
CA GLU A 25 1.41 16.15 -11.22
C GLU A 25 2.67 15.44 -10.68
N THR A 26 2.67 15.00 -9.42
CA THR A 26 3.78 14.27 -8.80
C THR A 26 3.67 12.76 -8.98
N VAL A 27 2.55 12.26 -9.51
CA VAL A 27 2.35 10.84 -9.82
C VAL A 27 2.83 10.58 -11.25
N PRO A 28 3.68 9.57 -11.49
CA PRO A 28 4.12 9.26 -12.85
C PRO A 28 2.93 9.00 -13.79
N PHE A 29 2.99 9.53 -15.01
CA PHE A 29 1.86 9.51 -15.97
C PHE A 29 1.31 8.12 -16.31
N HIS A 30 2.10 7.06 -16.09
CA HIS A 30 1.73 5.68 -16.37
C HIS A 30 1.06 4.98 -15.16
N VAL A 31 1.06 5.61 -13.98
CA VAL A 31 0.47 5.05 -12.77
C VAL A 31 -0.98 5.47 -12.69
N ASN A 32 -1.90 4.50 -12.72
CA ASN A 32 -3.31 4.72 -12.43
C ASN A 32 -3.56 4.57 -10.92
N PRO A 33 -3.83 5.66 -10.19
CA PRO A 33 -4.03 5.63 -8.73
C PRO A 33 -5.23 4.81 -8.29
N PHE A 34 -6.27 4.73 -9.14
CA PHE A 34 -7.45 3.92 -8.84
C PHE A 34 -7.10 2.44 -8.75
N VAL A 35 -6.18 1.95 -9.59
CA VAL A 35 -5.67 0.56 -9.51
C VAL A 35 -4.94 0.30 -8.19
N VAL A 36 -4.24 1.32 -7.67
CA VAL A 36 -3.51 1.20 -6.41
C VAL A 36 -4.47 1.04 -5.22
N TRP A 37 -5.69 1.59 -5.33
CA TRP A 37 -6.62 1.72 -4.22
C TRP A 37 -7.84 0.80 -4.28
N ASP A 38 -8.25 0.34 -5.47
CA ASP A 38 -9.54 -0.35 -5.66
C ASP A 38 -9.56 -1.78 -5.13
N THR A 39 -8.43 -2.49 -5.10
CA THR A 39 -8.45 -3.94 -4.88
C THR A 39 -7.47 -4.40 -3.82
N PHE A 40 -8.00 -4.94 -2.72
CA PHE A 40 -7.28 -5.67 -1.69
C PHE A 40 -7.80 -7.11 -1.61
N ASP A 41 -6.89 -8.08 -1.59
CA ASP A 41 -7.20 -9.46 -1.23
C ASP A 41 -7.38 -9.57 0.29
N GLU A 42 -8.50 -10.12 0.72
CA GLU A 42 -8.72 -10.49 2.12
C GLU A 42 -7.94 -11.78 2.44
N ASN A 43 -6.80 -11.65 3.14
CA ASN A 43 -5.96 -12.77 3.52
C ASN A 43 -6.07 -13.09 5.02
N VAL A 44 -5.39 -14.17 5.45
CA VAL A 44 -5.39 -14.65 6.84
C VAL A 44 -4.94 -13.64 7.89
N GLU A 45 -4.07 -12.70 7.50
CA GLU A 45 -3.46 -11.71 8.41
C GLU A 45 -3.80 -10.26 8.03
N GLY A 46 -4.75 -10.05 7.13
CA GLY A 46 -5.16 -8.70 6.74
C GLY A 46 -5.34 -8.52 5.25
N TRP A 47 -5.54 -7.26 4.87
CA TRP A 47 -5.85 -6.86 3.50
C TRP A 47 -4.56 -6.51 2.79
N VAL A 48 -4.28 -7.17 1.66
CA VAL A 48 -3.08 -6.92 0.84
C VAL A 48 -3.52 -6.45 -0.53
N PRO A 49 -2.92 -5.40 -1.10
CA PRO A 49 -3.29 -4.99 -2.46
C PRO A 49 -3.07 -6.12 -3.47
N VAL A 50 -4.03 -6.33 -4.39
CA VAL A 50 -3.98 -7.43 -5.39
C VAL A 50 -2.72 -7.36 -6.25
N TRP A 51 -2.24 -6.15 -6.53
CA TRP A 51 -1.03 -5.88 -7.31
C TRP A 51 0.27 -6.15 -6.53
N TYR A 52 0.24 -6.38 -5.22
CA TYR A 52 1.47 -6.62 -4.45
C TYR A 52 2.08 -7.97 -4.85
N PRO A 53 3.41 -8.08 -5.05
CA PRO A 53 4.03 -9.27 -5.61
C PRO A 53 3.64 -10.55 -4.88
N VAL A 54 3.32 -11.60 -5.64
CA VAL A 54 3.07 -12.95 -5.12
C VAL A 54 4.34 -13.80 -5.05
N ARG A 55 5.45 -13.28 -5.56
CA ARG A 55 6.78 -13.91 -5.50
C ARG A 55 7.84 -12.88 -5.18
N ASP A 56 8.91 -13.34 -4.58
CA ASP A 56 10.14 -12.56 -4.40
C ASP A 56 10.80 -12.34 -5.77
N PRO A 57 11.04 -11.09 -6.20
CA PRO A 57 11.67 -10.82 -7.48
C PRO A 57 13.16 -11.19 -7.52
N VAL A 58 13.83 -11.30 -6.37
CA VAL A 58 15.25 -11.67 -6.26
C VAL A 58 15.42 -13.19 -6.19
N THR A 59 14.61 -13.87 -5.38
CA THR A 59 14.76 -15.31 -5.14
C THR A 59 13.81 -16.18 -5.97
N GLY A 60 12.79 -15.59 -6.60
CA GLY A 60 11.76 -16.27 -7.37
C GLY A 60 10.77 -17.09 -6.53
N ARG A 61 10.93 -17.08 -5.19
CA ARG A 61 10.10 -17.86 -4.28
C ARG A 61 8.70 -17.26 -4.19
N SER A 62 7.68 -18.08 -4.39
CA SER A 62 6.29 -17.68 -4.14
C SER A 62 6.05 -17.45 -2.66
N TYR A 63 5.36 -16.36 -2.35
CA TYR A 63 4.89 -16.06 -1.01
C TYR A 63 3.59 -16.82 -0.75
N GLY A 64 3.50 -17.47 0.41
CA GLY A 64 2.18 -17.87 0.94
C GLY A 64 1.35 -16.64 1.30
N GLU A 65 0.03 -16.81 1.48
CA GLU A 65 -0.88 -15.71 1.86
C GLU A 65 -0.41 -14.95 3.11
N PHE A 66 0.10 -15.68 4.10
CA PHE A 66 0.67 -15.13 5.33
C PHE A 66 1.94 -14.31 5.07
N GLU A 67 2.88 -14.88 4.32
CA GLU A 67 4.17 -14.25 4.01
C GLU A 67 3.95 -12.96 3.22
N ARG A 68 3.01 -12.98 2.26
CA ARG A 68 2.67 -11.83 1.43
C ARG A 68 2.12 -10.68 2.28
N ALA A 69 1.21 -10.95 3.21
CA ALA A 69 0.68 -9.95 4.14
C ALA A 69 1.77 -9.40 5.07
N HIS A 70 2.62 -10.28 5.60
CA HIS A 70 3.74 -9.87 6.45
C HIS A 70 4.73 -8.94 5.74
N TYR A 71 5.15 -9.29 4.52
CA TYR A 71 6.08 -8.47 3.74
C TYR A 71 5.46 -7.16 3.29
N PHE A 72 4.17 -7.17 2.90
CA PHE A 72 3.45 -5.94 2.60
C PHE A 72 3.41 -4.99 3.79
N HIS A 73 3.06 -5.50 4.98
CA HIS A 73 3.07 -4.71 6.22
C HIS A 73 4.46 -4.11 6.49
N GLN A 74 5.52 -4.92 6.41
CA GLN A 74 6.88 -4.45 6.62
C GLN A 74 7.29 -3.37 5.60
N HIS A 75 6.91 -3.53 4.34
CA HIS A 75 7.19 -2.55 3.29
C HIS A 75 6.44 -1.24 3.58
N LEU A 76 5.16 -1.33 3.95
CA LEU A 76 4.35 -0.17 4.33
C LEU A 76 4.95 0.59 5.53
N VAL A 77 5.32 -0.12 6.59
CA VAL A 77 5.98 0.47 7.77
C VAL A 77 7.28 1.16 7.40
N ARG A 78 8.11 0.50 6.58
CA ARG A 78 9.40 1.07 6.13
C ARG A 78 9.20 2.33 5.30
N THR A 79 8.29 2.29 4.31
CA THR A 79 7.99 3.44 3.45
C THR A 79 7.47 4.61 4.26
N LEU A 80 6.54 4.36 5.18
CA LEU A 80 6.01 5.37 6.09
C LEU A 80 7.09 5.96 7.02
N ALA A 81 8.02 5.16 7.51
CA ALA A 81 9.15 5.64 8.31
C ALA A 81 10.10 6.52 7.49
N VAL A 82 10.42 6.15 6.25
CA VAL A 82 11.23 6.96 5.33
C VAL A 82 10.54 8.28 4.99
N MET A 83 9.21 8.26 4.86
CA MET A 83 8.40 9.45 4.63
C MET A 83 8.38 10.43 5.82
N HIS A 84 9.15 10.19 6.90
CA HIS A 84 9.55 10.93 8.14
C HIS A 84 9.05 12.38 8.41
N ARG A 85 8.57 13.08 7.39
CA ARG A 85 7.90 14.39 7.38
C ARG A 85 6.37 14.32 7.31
N TRP A 86 5.79 13.16 7.01
CA TRP A 86 4.34 13.02 6.91
C TRP A 86 3.75 12.59 8.25
N PRO A 87 2.90 13.41 8.88
CA PRO A 87 2.44 13.14 10.23
C PRO A 87 1.44 11.99 10.22
N LEU A 88 1.92 10.76 10.42
CA LEU A 88 1.11 9.64 10.92
C LEU A 88 0.46 9.99 12.28
N TRP A 89 1.06 10.96 12.97
CA TRP A 89 0.56 11.61 14.18
C TRP A 89 -0.26 12.84 13.78
N GLY A 90 -1.56 12.66 13.54
CA GLY A 90 -2.43 13.73 13.03
C GLY A 90 -3.90 13.32 12.94
N SER A 91 -4.71 14.12 12.24
CA SER A 91 -6.11 13.78 11.99
C SER A 91 -6.24 12.52 11.13
N ARG A 92 -7.37 11.81 11.24
CA ARG A 92 -7.67 10.62 10.42
C ARG A 92 -7.47 10.86 8.92
N ARG A 93 -7.81 12.07 8.42
CA ARG A 93 -7.57 12.48 7.03
C ARG A 93 -6.08 12.56 6.66
N ARG A 94 -5.22 13.06 7.55
CA ARG A 94 -3.76 13.11 7.30
C ARG A 94 -3.16 11.71 7.25
N LYS A 95 -3.61 10.82 8.13
CA LYS A 95 -3.21 9.40 8.09
C LYS A 95 -3.62 8.74 6.77
N LYS A 96 -4.90 8.89 6.37
CA LYS A 96 -5.42 8.37 5.10
C LYS A 96 -4.57 8.86 3.91
N HIS A 97 -4.20 10.13 3.89
CA HIS A 97 -3.35 10.69 2.84
C HIS A 97 -1.93 10.11 2.85
N ALA A 98 -1.32 9.95 4.03
CA ALA A 98 0.01 9.36 4.16
C ALA A 98 0.06 7.92 3.68
N VAL A 99 -0.94 7.14 4.05
CA VAL A 99 -1.08 5.76 3.58
C VAL A 99 -1.30 5.74 2.07
N ALA A 100 -2.14 6.62 1.52
CA ALA A 100 -2.37 6.70 0.08
C ALA A 100 -1.07 6.93 -0.72
N ILE A 101 -0.19 7.82 -0.23
CA ILE A 101 1.09 8.09 -0.91
C ILE A 101 2.12 7.00 -0.67
N ALA A 102 2.12 6.37 0.51
CA ALA A 102 2.95 5.20 0.75
C ALA A 102 2.56 4.05 -0.20
N LEU A 103 1.27 3.80 -0.39
CA LEU A 103 0.77 2.80 -1.34
C LEU A 103 1.18 3.12 -2.78
N LEU A 104 1.10 4.39 -3.21
CA LEU A 104 1.59 4.81 -4.52
C LEU A 104 3.10 4.57 -4.68
N HIS A 105 3.89 4.89 -3.65
CA HIS A 105 5.34 4.62 -3.65
C HIS A 105 5.63 3.13 -3.79
N ILE A 106 4.98 2.31 -2.98
CA ILE A 106 5.17 0.84 -2.99
C ILE A 106 4.76 0.27 -4.35
N TYR A 107 3.63 0.73 -4.91
CA TYR A 107 3.18 0.31 -6.24
C TYR A 107 4.22 0.62 -7.33
N CYS A 108 4.79 1.83 -7.31
CA CYS A 108 5.85 2.20 -8.26
C CYS A 108 7.09 1.34 -8.05
N GLU A 109 7.52 1.12 -6.80
CA GLU A 109 8.72 0.36 -6.48
C GLU A 109 8.60 -1.11 -6.94
N VAL A 110 7.48 -1.76 -6.67
CA VAL A 110 7.26 -3.16 -7.08
C VAL A 110 6.95 -3.28 -8.57
N GLY A 111 6.22 -2.33 -9.16
CA GLY A 111 5.90 -2.31 -10.59
C GLY A 111 7.14 -2.12 -11.47
N HIS A 112 8.12 -1.35 -11.01
CA HIS A 112 9.41 -1.24 -11.70
C HIS A 112 10.24 -2.54 -11.66
N GLN A 113 10.01 -3.44 -10.68
CA GLN A 113 10.69 -4.72 -10.63
C GLN A 113 10.15 -5.73 -11.67
N GLU A 114 8.89 -5.61 -12.08
CA GLU A 114 8.31 -6.47 -13.13
C GLU A 114 8.80 -6.10 -14.55
N CYS A 115 9.23 -4.86 -14.78
CA CYS A 115 9.78 -4.43 -16.07
C CYS A 115 11.27 -4.77 -16.29
N ALA A 116 11.95 -5.35 -15.30
CA ALA A 116 13.38 -5.69 -15.38
C ALA A 116 13.66 -7.14 -15.81
N LEU A 117 12.64 -7.88 -16.26
CA LEU A 117 12.73 -9.27 -16.75
C LEU A 117 12.36 -9.38 -18.23
#